data_AF-A0A8T0D8W8-F1
#
_entry.id   AF-A0A8T0D8W8-F1
#
_cell.length_a   1.000
_cell.length_b   1.000
_cell.length_c   1.000
_cell.angle_alpha   90.00
_cell.angle_beta   90.00
_cell.angle_gamma   90.00
#
_symmetry.space_group_name_H-M   'P 1'
#
loop_
_entity.id
_entity.type
_entity.pdbx_description
1 polymer ?
#
loop_
_entity_poly.entity_id
_entity_poly.type
_entity_poly.pdbx_seq_one_letter_code
_entity_poly.pdbx_strand_id
1 'polypeptide(L)'
;MFGSVTAYVEAVAKLKAQATFDSLCRSYEHCNFDLIISADTLIAFDGTVVGKPTNREDAITILSRLSGKTHQVVTGVCIYVLVGSETQPQVICFHETTDVKLGQLDQDVIKAYVASGEPM
;
A
#
# COMPACT_ATOMS: atom_id res chain seq x y z
N MET A 1 -16.26 9.25 1.23
CA MET A 1 -15.06 9.23 2.08
C MET A 1 -14.98 7.83 2.71
N PHE A 2 -13.83 7.15 2.67
CA PHE A 2 -13.72 5.80 3.25
C PHE A 2 -13.85 5.87 4.78
N GLY A 3 -14.47 4.85 5.39
CA GLY A 3 -14.72 4.81 6.83
C GLY A 3 -13.50 4.49 7.70
N SER A 4 -12.42 3.99 7.10
CA SER A 4 -11.15 3.68 7.78
C SER A 4 -9.98 3.63 6.79
N VAL A 5 -8.76 3.68 7.32
CA VAL A 5 -7.52 3.43 6.56
C VAL A 5 -7.50 2.03 5.95
N THR A 6 -8.00 1.03 6.68
CA THR A 6 -8.06 -0.37 6.23
C THR A 6 -9.01 -0.54 5.05
N ALA A 7 -10.20 0.07 5.10
CA ALA A 7 -11.15 0.06 3.99
C ALA A 7 -10.60 0.81 2.76
N TYR A 8 -9.82 1.87 2.98
CA TYR A 8 -9.16 2.59 1.89
C TYR A 8 -8.12 1.71 1.18
N VAL A 9 -7.21 1.05 1.92
CA VAL A 9 -6.13 0.27 1.30
C VAL A 9 -6.66 -0.98 0.58
N GLU A 10 -7.70 -1.63 1.10
CA GLU A 10 -8.37 -2.73 0.41
C GLU A 10 -9.03 -2.26 -0.89
N ALA A 11 -9.68 -1.09 -0.88
CA ALA A 11 -10.29 -0.53 -2.08
C ALA A 11 -9.24 -0.19 -3.14
N VAL A 12 -8.09 0.37 -2.75
CA VAL A 12 -6.99 0.65 -3.67
C VAL A 12 -6.41 -0.64 -4.25
N ALA A 13 -6.18 -1.67 -3.42
CA ALA A 13 -5.74 -2.97 -3.89
C ALA A 13 -6.74 -3.56 -4.90
N LYS A 14 -8.04 -3.53 -4.60
CA LYS A 14 -9.10 -4.00 -5.51
C LYS A 14 -9.09 -3.26 -6.85
N LEU A 15 -8.94 -1.93 -6.83
CA LEU A 15 -8.89 -1.13 -8.05
C LEU A 15 -7.69 -1.51 -8.94
N LYS A 16 -6.52 -1.83 -8.34
CA LYS A 16 -5.36 -2.33 -9.08
C LYS A 16 -5.62 -3.70 -9.72
N ALA A 17 -6.26 -4.62 -8.99
CA ALA A 17 -6.63 -5.92 -9.53
C ALA A 17 -7.63 -5.78 -10.69
N GLN A 18 -8.66 -4.94 -10.52
CA GLN A 18 -9.65 -4.67 -11.55
C GLN A 18 -9.02 -4.06 -12.81
N ALA A 19 -8.16 -3.05 -12.68
CA ALA A 19 -7.49 -2.44 -13.82
C ALA A 19 -6.63 -3.46 -14.59
N THR A 20 -5.97 -4.38 -13.87
CA THR A 20 -5.18 -5.46 -14.47
C THR A 20 -6.09 -6.46 -15.19
N PHE A 21 -7.18 -6.87 -14.55
CA PHE A 21 -8.19 -7.76 -15.14
C PHE A 21 -8.77 -7.19 -16.44
N ASP A 22 -9.20 -5.93 -16.42
CA ASP A 22 -9.76 -5.23 -17.58
C ASP A 22 -8.74 -5.11 -18.72
N SER A 23 -7.47 -4.87 -18.39
CA SER A 23 -6.39 -4.82 -19.38
C SER A 23 -6.16 -6.18 -20.03
N LEU A 24 -6.08 -7.25 -19.24
CA LEU A 24 -5.82 -8.59 -19.75
C LEU A 24 -6.96 -9.11 -20.62
N CYS A 25 -8.21 -8.92 -20.20
CA CYS A 25 -9.36 -9.36 -21.00
C CYS A 25 -9.62 -8.50 -22.26
N ARG A 26 -8.98 -7.33 -22.40
CA ARG A 26 -8.93 -6.58 -23.68
C ARG A 26 -7.79 -7.05 -24.60
N SER A 27 -6.67 -7.48 -24.04
CA SER A 27 -5.46 -7.81 -24.81
C SER A 27 -5.43 -9.25 -25.33
N TYR A 28 -6.20 -10.16 -24.74
CA TYR A 28 -6.23 -11.57 -25.13
C TYR A 28 -7.65 -12.01 -25.46
N GLU A 29 -7.82 -12.76 -26.57
CA GLU A 29 -9.11 -13.37 -26.95
C GLU A 29 -9.61 -14.35 -25.87
N HIS A 30 -8.70 -14.89 -25.06
CA HIS A 30 -8.97 -15.73 -23.90
C HIS A 30 -8.18 -15.21 -22.68
N CYS A 31 -8.86 -14.93 -21.56
CA CYS A 31 -8.22 -14.50 -20.32
C CYS A 31 -7.43 -15.70 -19.74
N ASN A 32 -6.16 -15.84 -20.13
CA ASN A 32 -5.32 -17.00 -19.80
C ASN A 32 -4.56 -16.82 -18.48
N PHE A 33 -5.28 -16.49 -17.41
CA PHE A 33 -4.74 -16.39 -16.06
C PHE A 33 -5.73 -16.98 -15.07
N ASP A 34 -5.22 -17.75 -14.11
CA ASP A 34 -6.04 -18.33 -13.04
C ASP A 34 -6.17 -17.36 -11.84
N LEU A 35 -5.21 -16.43 -11.70
CA LEU A 35 -5.06 -15.61 -10.51
C LEU A 35 -4.46 -14.22 -10.82
N ILE A 36 -5.07 -13.18 -10.25
CA ILE A 36 -4.45 -11.85 -10.13
C ILE A 36 -4.34 -11.53 -8.64
N ILE A 37 -3.14 -11.19 -8.19
CA ILE A 37 -2.88 -10.68 -6.84
C ILE A 37 -2.44 -9.24 -6.97
N SER A 38 -3.13 -8.34 -6.27
CA SER A 38 -2.75 -6.95 -6.12
C SER A 38 -2.56 -6.60 -4.66
N ALA A 39 -1.71 -5.63 -4.40
CA ALA A 39 -1.53 -5.08 -3.07
C ALA A 39 -1.32 -3.57 -3.10
N ASP A 40 -1.60 -2.93 -1.97
CA ASP A 40 -1.23 -1.56 -1.67
C ASP A 40 -0.77 -1.48 -0.21
N THR A 41 0.29 -0.74 0.05
CA THR A 41 0.86 -0.58 1.39
C THR A 41 1.00 0.89 1.70
N LEU A 42 0.55 1.28 2.89
CA LEU A 42 0.67 2.64 3.39
C LEU A 42 1.11 2.64 4.85
N ILE A 43 1.52 3.83 5.31
CA ILE A 43 1.75 4.11 6.72
C ILE A 43 0.56 4.90 7.24
N ALA A 44 0.10 4.57 8.45
CA ALA A 44 -0.90 5.31 9.19
C ALA A 44 -0.38 5.69 10.57
N PHE A 45 -0.60 6.94 10.94
CA PHE A 45 -0.18 7.49 12.23
C PHE A 45 -1.22 8.50 12.71
N ASP A 46 -1.64 8.38 13.97
CA ASP A 46 -2.73 9.16 14.58
C ASP A 46 -4.03 9.17 13.74
N GLY A 47 -4.42 8.01 13.18
CA GLY A 47 -5.62 7.88 12.36
C GLY A 47 -5.53 8.52 10.97
N THR A 48 -4.37 9.04 10.58
CA THR A 48 -4.12 9.68 9.28
C THR A 48 -3.14 8.88 8.44
N VAL A 49 -3.34 8.85 7.13
CA VAL A 49 -2.35 8.28 6.19
C VAL A 49 -1.12 9.19 6.14
N VAL A 50 0.05 8.60 6.26
CA VAL A 50 1.34 9.24 5.99
C VAL A 50 1.72 8.89 4.56
N GLY A 51 1.68 9.89 3.69
CA GLY A 51 2.04 9.73 2.27
C GLY A 51 3.54 9.51 2.07
N LYS A 52 3.91 9.15 0.83
CA LYS A 52 5.32 9.17 0.42
C LYS A 52 5.84 10.62 0.44
N PRO A 53 7.07 10.85 0.87
CA PRO A 53 7.63 12.19 0.88
C PRO A 53 7.75 12.73 -0.54
N THR A 54 7.38 13.99 -0.72
CA THR A 54 7.42 14.67 -2.02
C THR A 54 8.78 15.31 -2.31
N ASN A 55 9.57 15.56 -1.27
CA ASN A 55 10.92 16.11 -1.31
C ASN A 55 11.69 15.75 -0.02
N ARG A 56 12.95 16.17 0.07
CA ARG A 56 13.82 15.83 1.20
C ARG A 56 13.34 16.47 2.51
N GLU A 57 12.86 17.71 2.47
CA GLU A 57 12.33 18.41 3.65
C GLU A 57 11.09 17.70 4.22
N ASP A 58 10.23 17.21 3.34
CA ASP A 58 9.05 16.42 3.68
C ASP A 58 9.46 15.07 4.31
N ALA A 59 10.47 14.40 3.75
CA ALA A 59 11.02 13.16 4.33
C ALA A 59 11.56 13.39 5.76
N ILE A 60 12.31 14.48 5.99
CA ILE A 60 12.79 14.86 7.33
C ILE A 60 11.62 15.09 8.28
N THR A 61 10.56 15.75 7.81
CA THR A 61 9.36 16.05 8.60
C THR A 61 8.61 14.77 8.98
N ILE A 62 8.40 13.87 8.01
CA ILE A 62 7.76 12.57 8.24
C ILE A 62 8.56 11.75 9.25
N LEU A 63 9.86 11.58 9.04
CA LEU A 63 10.72 10.80 9.93
C LEU A 63 10.79 11.40 11.34
N SER A 64 10.88 12.73 11.45
CA SER A 64 10.85 13.42 12.74
C SER A 64 9.50 13.24 13.46
N ARG A 65 8.38 13.21 12.73
CA ARG A 65 7.05 12.98 13.29
C ARG A 65 6.90 11.57 13.87
N LEU A 66 7.49 10.57 13.21
CA LEU A 66 7.41 9.16 13.58
C LEU A 66 8.49 8.73 14.61
N SER A 67 9.58 9.48 14.73
CA SER A 67 10.69 9.22 15.66
C SER A 67 10.20 8.98 17.10
N GLY A 68 10.65 7.88 17.71
CA GLY A 68 10.28 7.47 19.07
C GLY A 68 8.85 6.94 19.25
N LYS A 69 8.06 6.85 18.18
CA LYS A 69 6.62 6.51 18.24
C LYS A 69 6.30 5.21 17.50
N THR A 70 5.19 4.60 17.89
CA THR A 70 4.58 3.48 17.18
C THR A 70 3.61 4.02 16.13
N HIS A 71 3.72 3.52 14.90
CA HIS A 71 2.80 3.78 13.80
C HIS A 71 2.37 2.46 13.18
N GLN A 72 1.38 2.50 12.30
CA GLN A 72 0.83 1.32 11.65
C GLN A 72 1.27 1.25 10.20
N VAL A 73 1.79 0.10 9.79
CA VAL A 73 1.94 -0.24 8.37
C VAL A 73 0.75 -1.12 8.02
N VAL A 74 -0.05 -0.68 7.04
CA VAL A 74 -1.25 -1.39 6.61
C VAL A 74 -1.07 -1.81 5.16
N THR A 75 -1.20 -3.10 4.90
CA THR A 75 -1.18 -3.64 3.54
C THR A 75 -2.55 -4.23 3.20
N GLY A 76 -3.20 -3.65 2.19
CA GLY A 76 -4.39 -4.22 1.57
C GLY A 76 -3.98 -5.16 0.44
N VAL A 77 -4.61 -6.33 0.37
CA VAL A 77 -4.40 -7.33 -0.67
C VAL A 77 -5.74 -7.62 -1.31
N CYS A 78 -5.77 -7.74 -2.63
CA CYS A 78 -6.93 -8.28 -3.31
C CYS A 78 -6.53 -9.37 -4.31
N ILE A 79 -7.33 -10.43 -4.32
CA ILE A 79 -7.11 -11.64 -5.10
C ILE A 79 -8.34 -11.84 -5.99
N TYR A 80 -8.10 -11.89 -7.29
CA TYR A 80 -9.11 -12.27 -8.29
C TYR A 80 -8.77 -13.67 -8.78
N VAL A 81 -9.69 -14.61 -8.62
CA VAL A 81 -9.54 -16.01 -9.08
C VAL A 81 -10.47 -16.24 -10.26
N LEU A 82 -9.93 -16.73 -11.37
CA LEU A 82 -10.70 -17.21 -12.53
C LEU A 82 -10.65 -18.74 -12.55
N VAL A 83 -11.80 -19.40 -12.48
CA VAL A 83 -11.86 -20.86 -12.48
C VAL A 83 -12.41 -21.36 -13.82
N GLY A 84 -11.58 -22.11 -14.57
CA GLY A 84 -12.00 -22.75 -15.81
C GLY A 84 -12.42 -21.74 -16.88
N SER A 85 -13.65 -21.84 -17.37
CA SER A 85 -14.21 -20.96 -18.42
C SER A 85 -15.06 -19.81 -17.87
N GLU A 86 -14.96 -19.50 -16.57
CA GLU A 86 -15.68 -18.37 -15.98
C GLU A 86 -15.18 -17.04 -16.53
N THR A 87 -16.12 -16.13 -16.82
CA THR A 87 -15.81 -14.78 -17.31
C THR A 87 -15.79 -13.73 -16.21
N GLN A 88 -16.24 -14.09 -15.00
CA GLN A 88 -16.22 -13.22 -13.83
C GLN A 88 -15.34 -13.82 -12.73
N PRO A 89 -14.40 -13.03 -12.16
CA PRO A 89 -13.55 -13.51 -11.10
C PRO A 89 -14.28 -13.59 -9.77
N GLN A 90 -13.94 -14.61 -8.97
CA GLN A 90 -14.17 -14.58 -7.54
C GLN A 90 -13.19 -13.59 -6.91
N VAL A 91 -13.69 -12.68 -6.08
CA VAL A 91 -12.89 -11.58 -5.51
C VAL A 91 -12.81 -11.72 -4.00
N ILE A 92 -11.58 -11.79 -3.49
CA ILE A 92 -11.26 -11.80 -2.07
C ILE A 92 -10.33 -10.64 -1.80
N CYS A 93 -10.76 -9.67 -0.98
CA CYS A 93 -9.86 -8.64 -0.49
C CYS A 93 -9.79 -8.70 1.04
N PHE A 94 -8.61 -8.45 1.57
CA PHE A 94 -8.32 -8.42 3.01
C PHE A 94 -7.15 -7.46 3.27
N HIS A 95 -6.83 -7.23 4.54
CA HIS A 95 -5.69 -6.43 4.93
C HIS A 95 -4.96 -7.05 6.11
N GLU A 96 -3.71 -6.64 6.29
CA GLU A 96 -2.93 -6.91 7.48
C GLU A 96 -2.38 -5.58 8.03
N THR A 97 -2.38 -5.44 9.35
CA THR A 97 -1.84 -4.26 10.05
C THR A 97 -0.69 -4.67 10.95
N THR A 98 0.43 -3.98 10.84
CA THR A 98 1.61 -4.20 11.68
C THR A 98 1.96 -2.92 12.44
N ASP A 99 2.07 -3.00 13.75
CA ASP A 99 2.57 -1.92 14.59
C ASP A 99 4.10 -1.87 14.51
N VAL A 100 4.66 -0.73 14.11
CA VAL A 100 6.10 -0.49 13.95
C VAL A 100 6.51 0.65 14.87
N LYS A 101 7.45 0.38 15.77
CA LYS A 101 8.04 1.39 16.65
C LYS A 101 9.39 1.83 16.12
N LEU A 102 9.52 3.12 15.79
CA LEU A 102 10.85 3.70 15.56
C LEU A 102 11.54 3.97 16.89
N GLY A 103 12.86 3.70 16.91
CA GLY A 103 13.72 4.25 17.95
C GLY A 103 13.67 5.78 17.97
N GLN A 104 14.19 6.38 19.03
CA GLN A 104 14.45 7.80 19.03
C GLN A 104 15.56 8.09 18.01
N LEU A 105 15.25 8.87 16.99
CA LEU A 105 16.19 9.25 15.93
C LEU A 105 16.70 10.67 16.18
N ASP A 106 18.02 10.83 16.16
CA ASP A 106 18.68 12.13 16.17
C ASP A 106 18.52 12.82 14.82
N GLN A 107 18.52 14.16 14.83
CA GLN A 107 18.35 14.95 13.62
C GLN A 107 19.43 14.68 12.58
N ASP A 108 20.67 14.43 13.00
CA ASP A 108 21.76 14.13 12.08
C ASP A 108 21.61 12.75 11.42
N VAL A 109 21.06 11.76 12.16
CA VAL A 109 20.72 10.44 11.61
C VAL A 109 19.61 10.54 10.58
N ILE A 110 18.54 11.31 10.88
CA ILE A 110 17.44 11.55 9.93
C ILE A 110 17.97 12.19 8.64
N LYS A 111 18.78 13.25 8.76
CA LYS A 111 19.34 13.94 7.60
C LYS A 111 20.27 13.05 6.79
N ALA A 112 21.11 12.25 7.45
CA ALA A 112 21.99 11.29 6.78
C ALA A 112 21.18 10.22 6.02
N TYR A 113 20.11 9.70 6.63
CA TYR A 113 19.21 8.74 5.99
C TYR A 113 18.51 9.35 4.77
N VAL A 114 17.98 10.58 4.87
CA VAL A 114 17.37 11.30 3.74
C VAL A 114 18.38 11.61 2.64
N ALA A 115 19.64 11.93 3.01
CA ALA A 115 20.70 12.18 2.04
C ALA A 115 21.06 10.94 1.21
N SER A 116 20.87 9.72 1.75
CA SER A 116 21.07 8.47 1.00
C SER A 116 20.07 8.27 -0.14
N GLY A 117 18.89 8.91 -0.06
CA GLY A 117 17.81 8.75 -1.02
C GLY A 117 16.87 7.57 -0.74
N GLU A 118 17.19 6.68 0.22
CA GLU A 118 16.31 5.56 0.59
C GLU A 118 14.87 5.93 0.98
N PRO A 119 14.60 7.02 1.73
CA PRO A 119 13.23 7.34 2.13
C PRO A 119 12.39 8.02 1.05
N MET A 120 12.92 8.26 -0.15
CA MET A 120 12.25 9.02 -1.23
C MET A 120 11.29 8.18 -2.08
#